data_AF-A0A520JMI3-F1
#
_entry.id   AF-A0A520JMI3-F1
#
_cell.length_a   1.000
_cell.length_b   1.000
_cell.length_c   1.000
_cell.angle_alpha   90.00
_cell.angle_beta   90.00
_cell.angle_gamma   90.00
#
_symmetry.space_group_name_H-M   'P 1'
#
loop_
_entity.id
_entity.type
_entity.pdbx_description
1 polymer ?
#
loop_
_entity_poly.entity_id
_entity_poly.type
_entity_poly.pdbx_seq_one_letter_code
_entity_poly.pdbx_strand_id
1 'polypeptide(L)'
;MNGSADVSIASSRTGGTATIDAVGIVTLGQMIAGPSLTIRASDARLSGVQRASSVGFENRTGDTSALRLGDGTTADGFQLSDAEIKLVEADALTFRQGAGAVEIGTLAFDADAGRRTVDVLGTGRMTIDGVVSGAGAGRMFRFGGTSASDTDTASAIHVAATGTAGGRLLFDTADLDLRGNRIAVGLGSGFLNLLNDDATVTQVVAGLVGNANSALYNANLGGGAYDPSAPTTVSAHSLTVRYGDYALFQNTGVARTNTGIVLGGTPTAPVNPALSLRPTGPANTFAAFGTINGVGSTAAALLGPNAVSLGSANVSASRINGCVVGSGAGCLTAIVIQPTLQVFSASQADLFGSVADLTVPFDPLVGGSNEELLTGLAALAPRPDTDGCVAGKKESCK
;
A
#
# COMPACT_ATOMS: atom_id res chain seq x y z
N MET A 1 -30.70 -6.76 -37.00
CA MET A 1 -30.20 -8.15 -37.05
C MET A 1 -29.06 -8.25 -36.07
N ASN A 2 -29.35 -8.75 -34.87
CA ASN A 2 -28.39 -8.87 -33.77
C ASN A 2 -27.68 -10.22 -33.92
N GLY A 3 -26.52 -10.22 -34.57
CA GLY A 3 -25.67 -11.40 -34.70
C GLY A 3 -24.58 -11.39 -33.64
N SER A 4 -24.62 -12.35 -32.71
CA SER A 4 -23.42 -12.86 -32.07
C SER A 4 -22.53 -13.41 -33.19
N ALA A 5 -21.44 -12.73 -33.48
CA ALA A 5 -20.43 -13.21 -34.41
C ALA A 5 -19.17 -13.47 -33.59
N ASP A 6 -19.16 -14.63 -32.94
CA ASP A 6 -17.94 -15.18 -32.37
C ASP A 6 -16.95 -15.47 -33.50
N VAL A 7 -15.66 -15.31 -33.22
CA VAL A 7 -14.58 -15.54 -34.19
C VAL A 7 -13.66 -16.62 -33.65
N SER A 8 -13.39 -17.65 -34.45
CA SER A 8 -12.42 -18.69 -34.11
C SER A 8 -11.35 -18.80 -35.19
N ILE A 9 -10.08 -18.68 -34.79
CA ILE A 9 -8.93 -18.79 -35.68
C ILE A 9 -7.95 -19.79 -35.06
N ALA A 10 -7.77 -20.94 -35.70
CA ALA A 10 -6.85 -21.98 -35.20
C ALA A 10 -5.38 -21.55 -35.32
N SER A 11 -5.01 -20.90 -36.41
CA SER A 11 -3.70 -20.26 -36.55
C SER A 11 -3.70 -19.23 -37.69
N SER A 12 -2.88 -18.19 -37.58
CA SER A 12 -2.63 -17.24 -38.67
C SER A 12 -1.20 -16.71 -38.64
N ARG A 13 -0.67 -16.40 -39.83
CA ARG A 13 0.60 -15.69 -40.00
C ARG A 13 0.45 -14.61 -41.06
N THR A 14 0.75 -13.37 -40.70
CA THR A 14 0.79 -12.24 -41.61
C THR A 14 2.05 -11.41 -41.38
N GLY A 15 2.61 -10.85 -42.45
CA GLY A 15 3.73 -9.90 -42.37
C GLY A 15 3.29 -8.45 -42.16
N GLY A 16 1.98 -8.19 -42.16
CA GLY A 16 1.35 -6.89 -41.92
C GLY A 16 0.57 -6.86 -40.60
N THR A 17 -0.02 -5.70 -40.28
CA THR A 17 -0.89 -5.55 -39.10
C THR A 17 -2.07 -6.51 -39.18
N ALA A 18 -2.37 -7.18 -38.08
CA ALA A 18 -3.58 -7.98 -37.91
C ALA A 18 -4.54 -7.26 -36.96
N THR A 19 -5.79 -7.08 -37.39
CA THR A 19 -6.87 -6.59 -36.52
C THR A 19 -7.99 -7.61 -36.55
N ILE A 20 -8.43 -8.03 -35.36
CA ILE A 20 -9.60 -8.86 -35.16
C ILE A 20 -10.62 -8.02 -34.41
N ASP A 21 -11.80 -7.84 -35.00
CA ASP A 21 -12.90 -7.13 -34.37
C ASP A 21 -14.13 -8.05 -34.34
N ALA A 22 -14.41 -8.62 -33.17
CA ALA A 22 -15.52 -9.52 -32.93
C ALA A 22 -16.55 -8.84 -32.02
N VAL A 23 -17.84 -9.08 -32.28
CA VAL A 23 -18.90 -8.62 -31.36
C VAL A 23 -18.98 -9.51 -30.13
N GLY A 24 -18.83 -10.83 -30.32
CA GLY A 24 -18.86 -11.82 -29.25
C GLY A 24 -17.48 -12.22 -28.76
N ILE A 25 -17.26 -13.53 -28.63
CA ILE A 25 -16.02 -14.13 -28.14
C ILE A 25 -15.04 -14.33 -29.29
N VAL A 26 -13.75 -14.07 -29.06
CA VAL A 26 -12.67 -14.47 -29.96
C VAL A 26 -11.90 -15.66 -29.38
N THR A 27 -11.77 -16.75 -30.13
CA THR A 27 -10.94 -17.92 -29.75
C THR A 27 -9.75 -18.04 -30.70
N LEU A 28 -8.54 -17.89 -30.18
CA LEU A 28 -7.31 -17.81 -30.97
C LEU A 28 -6.33 -18.91 -30.58
N GLY A 29 -5.94 -19.73 -31.55
CA GLY A 29 -4.69 -20.48 -31.49
C GLY A 29 -3.50 -19.58 -31.82
N GLN A 30 -2.50 -20.06 -32.54
CA GLN A 30 -1.29 -19.24 -32.78
C GLN A 30 -1.55 -18.09 -33.76
N MET A 31 -1.25 -16.85 -33.37
CA MET A 31 -1.30 -15.68 -34.24
C MET A 31 0.08 -15.03 -34.31
N ILE A 32 0.64 -14.91 -35.51
CA ILE A 32 1.89 -14.20 -35.76
C ILE A 32 1.60 -13.05 -36.72
N ALA A 33 1.81 -11.82 -36.28
CA ALA A 33 1.65 -10.62 -37.08
C ALA A 33 2.90 -9.72 -36.97
N GLY A 34 3.06 -8.78 -37.90
CA GLY A 34 4.06 -7.71 -37.76
C GLY A 34 3.56 -6.45 -38.47
N PRO A 35 3.60 -5.24 -37.91
CA PRO A 35 4.15 -4.84 -36.61
C PRO A 35 3.20 -5.04 -35.43
N SER A 36 1.90 -5.21 -35.66
CA SER A 36 0.90 -5.21 -34.58
C SER A 36 -0.20 -6.26 -34.74
N LEU A 37 -0.69 -6.74 -33.60
CA LEU A 37 -1.87 -7.59 -33.46
C LEU A 37 -2.85 -6.92 -32.50
N THR A 38 -4.00 -6.49 -32.99
CA THR A 38 -5.06 -5.89 -32.17
C THR A 38 -6.27 -6.80 -32.15
N ILE A 39 -6.74 -7.12 -30.95
CA ILE A 39 -7.86 -8.00 -30.69
C ILE A 39 -8.91 -7.19 -29.94
N ARG A 40 -10.03 -6.90 -30.61
CA ARG A 40 -11.18 -6.21 -30.05
C ARG A 40 -12.36 -7.18 -29.99
N ALA A 41 -12.86 -7.46 -28.80
CA ALA A 41 -13.94 -8.43 -28.60
C ALA A 41 -14.70 -8.14 -27.31
N SER A 42 -15.82 -8.84 -27.08
CA SER A 42 -16.47 -8.83 -25.76
C SER A 42 -15.75 -9.75 -24.77
N ASP A 43 -15.09 -10.79 -25.26
CA ASP A 43 -14.24 -11.71 -24.50
C ASP A 43 -13.20 -12.38 -25.42
N ALA A 44 -12.11 -12.92 -24.87
CA ALA A 44 -11.06 -13.58 -25.61
C ALA A 44 -10.58 -14.88 -24.94
N ARG A 45 -10.25 -15.89 -25.74
CA ARG A 45 -9.68 -17.17 -25.29
C ARG A 45 -8.45 -17.50 -26.11
N LEU A 46 -7.33 -17.74 -25.43
CA LEU A 46 -6.04 -18.00 -26.09
C LEU A 46 -5.60 -19.44 -25.84
N SER A 47 -5.32 -20.16 -26.93
CA SER A 47 -4.79 -21.53 -26.88
C SER A 47 -3.44 -21.69 -27.58
N GLY A 48 -2.86 -20.59 -28.08
CA GLY A 48 -1.56 -20.56 -28.73
C GLY A 48 -0.90 -19.19 -28.63
N VAL A 49 0.35 -19.11 -29.09
CA VAL A 49 1.17 -17.90 -28.98
C VAL A 49 0.60 -16.74 -29.79
N GLN A 50 0.50 -15.56 -29.18
CA GLN A 50 0.16 -14.29 -29.82
C GLN A 50 1.43 -13.46 -29.96
N ARG A 51 1.98 -13.35 -31.17
CA ARG A 51 3.28 -12.71 -31.42
C ARG A 51 3.18 -11.54 -32.40
N ALA A 52 3.62 -10.37 -31.96
CA ALA A 52 3.86 -9.17 -32.77
C ALA A 52 4.79 -8.21 -32.02
N SER A 53 5.28 -7.13 -32.65
CA SER A 53 6.03 -6.10 -31.91
C SER A 53 5.12 -5.40 -30.88
N SER A 54 3.85 -5.18 -31.22
CA SER A 54 2.82 -4.73 -30.28
C SER A 54 1.59 -5.64 -30.33
N VAL A 55 1.13 -6.09 -29.16
CA VAL A 55 -0.11 -6.87 -29.01
C VAL A 55 -1.06 -6.08 -28.13
N GLY A 56 -2.29 -5.88 -28.62
CA GLY A 56 -3.33 -5.11 -27.94
C GLY A 56 -4.61 -5.91 -27.78
N PHE A 57 -5.16 -5.91 -26.58
CA PHE A 57 -6.50 -6.43 -26.27
C PHE A 57 -7.41 -5.26 -25.90
N GLU A 58 -8.56 -5.16 -26.53
CA GLU A 58 -9.54 -4.11 -26.28
C GLU A 58 -10.92 -4.72 -25.99
N ASN A 59 -11.46 -4.41 -24.81
CA ASN A 59 -12.82 -4.79 -24.48
C ASN A 59 -13.79 -3.89 -25.25
N ARG A 60 -14.50 -4.49 -26.21
CA ARG A 60 -15.48 -3.80 -27.06
C ARG A 60 -16.63 -3.19 -26.27
N THR A 61 -16.96 -3.77 -25.11
CA THR A 61 -18.04 -3.32 -24.22
C THR A 61 -17.49 -2.62 -22.99
N GLY A 62 -16.25 -2.11 -23.05
CA GLY A 62 -15.45 -1.63 -21.93
C GLY A 62 -15.99 -0.42 -21.16
N ASP A 63 -17.13 0.16 -21.53
CA ASP A 63 -17.84 1.15 -20.71
C ASP A 63 -18.88 0.50 -19.77
N THR A 64 -19.26 -0.75 -20.04
CA THR A 64 -20.40 -1.43 -19.39
C THR A 64 -20.06 -2.82 -18.83
N SER A 65 -18.99 -3.45 -19.31
CA SER A 65 -18.45 -4.70 -18.76
C SER A 65 -17.06 -4.47 -18.18
N ALA A 66 -16.60 -5.36 -17.31
CA ALA A 66 -15.26 -5.25 -16.75
C ALA A 66 -14.21 -5.97 -17.61
N LEU A 67 -12.96 -5.50 -17.52
CA LEU A 67 -11.77 -6.20 -17.98
C LEU A 67 -11.16 -6.97 -16.81
N ARG A 68 -10.87 -8.25 -16.99
CA ARG A 68 -10.37 -9.15 -15.95
C ARG A 68 -9.09 -9.82 -16.37
N LEU A 69 -8.04 -9.62 -15.60
CA LEU A 69 -6.70 -10.12 -15.92
C LEU A 69 -6.19 -11.00 -14.78
N GLY A 70 -5.66 -12.17 -15.13
CA GLY A 70 -5.11 -13.11 -14.18
C GLY A 70 -6.14 -13.98 -13.45
N ASP A 71 -5.63 -14.88 -12.63
CA ASP A 71 -6.40 -15.93 -11.98
C ASP A 71 -7.08 -15.44 -10.70
N GLY A 72 -8.21 -16.05 -10.34
CA GLY A 72 -8.98 -15.67 -9.13
C GLY A 72 -9.88 -14.45 -9.32
N THR A 73 -10.05 -13.98 -10.56
CA THR A 73 -11.04 -12.97 -10.95
C THR A 73 -12.44 -13.60 -11.14
N THR A 74 -13.48 -12.76 -11.17
CA THR A 74 -14.85 -13.22 -11.48
C THR A 74 -14.97 -13.62 -12.96
N ALA A 75 -15.97 -14.45 -13.32
CA ALA A 75 -16.04 -15.14 -14.62
C ALA A 75 -16.86 -14.43 -15.71
N ASP A 76 -17.27 -13.18 -15.49
CA ASP A 76 -17.99 -12.36 -16.45
C ASP A 76 -17.06 -11.37 -17.18
N GLY A 77 -17.56 -10.63 -18.19
CA GLY A 77 -16.79 -9.60 -18.90
C GLY A 77 -15.70 -10.13 -19.85
N PHE A 78 -14.74 -9.27 -20.19
CA PHE A 78 -13.58 -9.65 -21.01
C PHE A 78 -12.51 -10.21 -20.08
N GLN A 79 -12.11 -11.47 -20.26
CA GLN A 79 -11.20 -12.14 -19.34
C GLN A 79 -9.97 -12.72 -20.05
N LEU A 80 -8.80 -12.61 -19.42
CA LEU A 80 -7.60 -13.36 -19.77
C LEU A 80 -6.94 -13.87 -18.49
N SER A 81 -6.77 -15.19 -18.40
CA SER A 81 -6.06 -15.85 -17.29
C SER A 81 -4.55 -15.59 -17.31
N ASP A 82 -3.85 -15.93 -16.21
CA ASP A 82 -2.38 -15.85 -16.14
C ASP A 82 -1.73 -16.70 -17.24
N ALA A 83 -2.24 -17.91 -17.44
CA ALA A 83 -1.75 -18.83 -18.46
C ALA A 83 -1.94 -18.28 -19.89
N GLU A 84 -3.04 -17.59 -20.15
CA GLU A 84 -3.30 -16.98 -21.47
C GLU A 84 -2.41 -15.77 -21.72
N ILE A 85 -2.18 -14.93 -20.72
CA ILE A 85 -1.29 -13.76 -20.86
C ILE A 85 0.15 -14.21 -21.12
N LYS A 86 0.58 -15.35 -20.56
CA LYS A 86 1.90 -15.96 -20.86
C LYS A 86 2.05 -16.48 -22.29
N LEU A 87 0.96 -16.62 -23.04
CA LEU A 87 1.03 -16.92 -24.47
C LEU A 87 1.36 -15.69 -25.33
N VAL A 88 1.44 -14.50 -24.73
CA VAL A 88 1.71 -13.26 -25.47
C VAL A 88 3.21 -12.98 -25.53
N GLU A 89 3.71 -12.80 -26.74
CA GLU A 89 5.09 -12.42 -26.99
C GLU A 89 5.15 -11.08 -27.76
N ALA A 90 5.46 -10.00 -27.05
CA ALA A 90 5.46 -8.65 -27.61
C ALA A 90 6.49 -7.74 -26.93
N ASP A 91 6.96 -6.72 -27.66
CA ASP A 91 7.73 -5.64 -27.02
C ASP A 91 6.81 -4.72 -26.22
N ALA A 92 5.60 -4.47 -26.74
CA ALA A 92 4.55 -3.69 -26.10
C ALA A 92 3.25 -4.49 -25.98
N LEU A 93 2.78 -4.69 -24.75
CA LEU A 93 1.50 -5.33 -24.45
C LEU A 93 0.54 -4.30 -23.89
N THR A 94 -0.64 -4.16 -24.50
CA THR A 94 -1.66 -3.21 -24.02
C THR A 94 -2.98 -3.92 -23.80
N PHE A 95 -3.57 -3.71 -22.63
CA PHE A 95 -4.97 -4.03 -22.35
C PHE A 95 -5.73 -2.71 -22.24
N ARG A 96 -6.79 -2.57 -23.02
CA ARG A 96 -7.60 -1.35 -23.10
C ARG A 96 -9.00 -1.62 -22.59
N GLN A 97 -9.33 -0.91 -21.52
CA GLN A 97 -10.66 -0.77 -20.98
C GLN A 97 -11.17 0.65 -21.22
N GLY A 98 -12.50 0.79 -21.34
CA GLY A 98 -13.18 2.09 -21.34
C GLY A 98 -13.38 2.64 -19.93
N ALA A 99 -14.59 3.16 -19.67
CA ALA A 99 -15.00 3.68 -18.36
C ALA A 99 -15.42 2.59 -17.35
N GLY A 100 -15.55 1.33 -17.78
CA GLY A 100 -15.89 0.19 -16.93
C GLY A 100 -14.76 -0.23 -16.00
N ALA A 101 -15.05 -1.16 -15.10
CA ALA A 101 -14.08 -1.62 -14.10
C ALA A 101 -12.93 -2.47 -14.70
N VAL A 102 -11.80 -2.49 -14.02
CA VAL A 102 -10.71 -3.44 -14.23
C VAL A 102 -10.48 -4.23 -12.95
N GLU A 103 -10.44 -5.55 -13.05
CA GLU A 103 -10.09 -6.44 -11.95
C GLU A 103 -8.82 -7.22 -12.31
N ILE A 104 -7.84 -7.22 -11.41
CA ILE A 104 -6.59 -7.96 -11.60
C ILE A 104 -6.41 -8.93 -10.44
N GLY A 105 -6.41 -10.21 -10.78
CA GLY A 105 -6.15 -11.31 -9.87
C GLY A 105 -4.66 -11.59 -9.75
N THR A 106 -4.31 -12.87 -9.58
CA THR A 106 -2.91 -13.32 -9.57
C THR A 106 -2.38 -13.34 -11.00
N LEU A 107 -1.28 -12.63 -11.25
CA LEU A 107 -0.73 -12.46 -12.58
C LEU A 107 0.80 -12.30 -12.54
N ALA A 108 1.51 -13.12 -13.32
CA ALA A 108 2.95 -13.04 -13.48
C ALA A 108 3.30 -12.81 -14.95
N PHE A 109 3.78 -11.60 -15.26
CA PHE A 109 4.22 -11.27 -16.60
C PHE A 109 5.60 -11.84 -16.89
N ASP A 110 5.64 -12.85 -17.75
CA ASP A 110 6.87 -13.42 -18.28
C ASP A 110 7.71 -12.35 -19.02
N ALA A 111 8.99 -12.68 -19.25
CA ALA A 111 9.94 -11.77 -19.86
C ALA A 111 9.51 -11.31 -21.27
N ASP A 112 8.81 -12.18 -22.02
CA ASP A 112 8.35 -11.90 -23.38
C ASP A 112 7.00 -11.17 -23.47
N ALA A 113 6.23 -11.13 -22.38
CA ALA A 113 4.89 -10.52 -22.36
C ALA A 113 4.98 -9.00 -22.15
N GLY A 114 5.29 -8.25 -23.20
CA GLY A 114 5.54 -6.81 -23.11
C GLY A 114 6.95 -6.53 -22.57
N ARG A 115 7.97 -6.93 -23.32
CA ARG A 115 9.40 -6.83 -22.96
C ARG A 115 9.83 -5.43 -22.55
N ARG A 116 9.20 -4.40 -23.10
CA ARG A 116 9.47 -2.98 -22.82
C ARG A 116 8.35 -2.32 -22.06
N THR A 117 7.09 -2.57 -22.44
CA THR A 117 5.93 -1.96 -21.79
C THR A 117 4.78 -2.92 -21.67
N VAL A 118 4.14 -2.87 -20.50
CA VAL A 118 2.84 -3.47 -20.22
C VAL A 118 1.93 -2.36 -19.73
N ASP A 119 0.89 -2.08 -20.50
CA ASP A 119 -0.07 -1.01 -20.22
C ASP A 119 -1.45 -1.61 -19.96
N VAL A 120 -1.97 -1.49 -18.73
CA VAL A 120 -3.36 -1.77 -18.38
C VAL A 120 -4.09 -0.44 -18.26
N LEU A 121 -4.80 -0.06 -19.32
CA LEU A 121 -5.41 1.25 -19.48
C LEU A 121 -6.91 1.21 -19.22
N GLY A 122 -7.43 2.26 -18.60
CA GLY A 122 -8.85 2.40 -18.26
C GLY A 122 -9.09 3.64 -17.38
N THR A 123 -10.28 4.23 -17.53
CA THR A 123 -10.69 5.41 -16.75
C THR A 123 -11.67 5.05 -15.61
N GLY A 124 -12.22 3.84 -15.62
CA GLY A 124 -13.03 3.29 -14.55
C GLY A 124 -12.22 2.97 -13.28
N ARG A 125 -12.82 2.22 -12.36
CA ARG A 125 -12.16 1.76 -11.12
C ARG A 125 -11.31 0.53 -11.41
N MET A 126 -10.08 0.51 -10.90
CA MET A 126 -9.19 -0.65 -10.96
C MET A 126 -9.03 -1.27 -9.58
N THR A 127 -9.24 -2.58 -9.48
CA THR A 127 -9.03 -3.35 -8.26
C THR A 127 -8.02 -4.45 -8.51
N ILE A 128 -7.03 -4.58 -7.63
CA ILE A 128 -5.94 -5.55 -7.71
C ILE A 128 -5.98 -6.38 -6.43
N ASP A 129 -6.53 -7.58 -6.52
CA ASP A 129 -6.78 -8.48 -5.39
C ASP A 129 -5.72 -9.58 -5.27
N GLY A 130 -5.03 -9.90 -6.38
CA GLY A 130 -3.95 -10.89 -6.40
C GLY A 130 -2.55 -10.28 -6.31
N VAL A 131 -1.55 -11.13 -6.47
CA VAL A 131 -0.15 -10.71 -6.64
C VAL A 131 0.10 -10.50 -8.12
N VAL A 132 0.45 -9.27 -8.49
CA VAL A 132 0.89 -8.92 -9.83
C VAL A 132 2.39 -8.76 -9.82
N SER A 133 3.09 -9.47 -10.70
CA SER A 133 4.56 -9.45 -10.73
C SER A 133 5.13 -9.43 -12.13
N GLY A 134 6.34 -8.88 -12.24
CA GLY A 134 7.08 -8.79 -13.49
C GLY A 134 8.44 -8.13 -13.26
N ALA A 135 9.42 -8.49 -14.08
CA ALA A 135 10.79 -7.98 -13.95
C ALA A 135 11.35 -7.54 -15.32
N GLY A 136 12.43 -6.76 -15.30
CA GLY A 136 13.16 -6.33 -16.48
C GLY A 136 13.66 -4.89 -16.36
N ALA A 137 14.97 -4.70 -16.44
CA ALA A 137 15.56 -3.37 -16.46
C ALA A 137 15.06 -2.56 -17.67
N GLY A 138 14.55 -1.35 -17.42
CA GLY A 138 13.96 -0.49 -18.45
C GLY A 138 12.60 -0.94 -18.97
N ARG A 139 11.99 -1.97 -18.35
CA ARG A 139 10.60 -2.37 -18.60
C ARG A 139 9.67 -1.49 -17.75
N MET A 140 8.56 -1.06 -18.32
CA MET A 140 7.55 -0.26 -17.63
C MET A 140 6.24 -1.04 -17.50
N PHE A 141 5.64 -0.98 -16.31
CA PHE A 141 4.29 -1.43 -16.03
C PHE A 141 3.43 -0.23 -15.69
N ARG A 142 2.36 -0.01 -16.46
CA ARG A 142 1.43 1.10 -16.26
C ARG A 142 0.04 0.59 -15.94
N PHE A 143 -0.57 1.19 -14.93
CA PHE A 143 -1.95 0.93 -14.54
C PHE A 143 -2.72 2.24 -14.48
N GLY A 144 -3.84 2.31 -15.20
CA GLY A 144 -4.75 3.45 -15.19
C GLY A 144 -4.52 4.47 -16.29
N GLY A 145 -5.53 5.30 -16.51
CA GLY A 145 -5.51 6.37 -17.49
C GLY A 145 -5.66 5.88 -18.92
N THR A 146 -5.20 6.70 -19.87
CA THR A 146 -5.22 6.39 -21.30
C THR A 146 -3.83 6.48 -21.91
N SER A 147 -3.68 5.98 -23.14
CA SER A 147 -2.46 6.19 -23.93
C SER A 147 -2.42 7.58 -24.59
N ALA A 148 -3.52 8.33 -24.58
CA ALA A 148 -3.66 9.59 -25.29
C ALA A 148 -3.17 10.79 -24.46
N SER A 149 -3.28 10.70 -23.13
CA SER A 149 -2.89 11.77 -22.22
C SER A 149 -2.22 11.26 -20.96
N ASP A 150 -1.26 12.03 -20.50
CA ASP A 150 -0.53 11.84 -19.25
C ASP A 150 -1.28 12.37 -18.02
N THR A 151 -2.41 13.06 -18.24
CA THR A 151 -3.32 13.57 -17.20
C THR A 151 -4.57 12.71 -17.02
N ASP A 152 -4.86 11.81 -17.96
CA ASP A 152 -5.97 10.89 -17.84
C ASP A 152 -5.64 9.87 -16.75
N THR A 153 -6.59 9.63 -15.85
CA THR A 153 -6.42 8.73 -14.72
C THR A 153 -7.63 7.80 -14.60
N ALA A 154 -7.42 6.64 -14.00
CA ALA A 154 -8.50 5.81 -13.49
C ALA A 154 -9.24 6.56 -12.37
N SER A 155 -10.55 6.37 -12.23
CA SER A 155 -11.32 6.96 -11.13
C SER A 155 -10.77 6.56 -9.75
N ALA A 156 -10.33 5.31 -9.61
CA ALA A 156 -9.59 4.81 -8.46
C ALA A 156 -8.69 3.62 -8.85
N ILE A 157 -7.59 3.43 -8.12
CA ILE A 157 -6.75 2.23 -8.16
C ILE A 157 -6.63 1.71 -6.74
N HIS A 158 -7.23 0.55 -6.48
CA HIS A 158 -7.21 -0.12 -5.18
C HIS A 158 -6.39 -1.40 -5.28
N VAL A 159 -5.31 -1.47 -4.51
CA VAL A 159 -4.52 -2.70 -4.33
C VAL A 159 -4.93 -3.30 -2.99
N ALA A 160 -5.82 -4.28 -3.06
CA ALA A 160 -6.52 -4.87 -1.93
C ALA A 160 -5.71 -6.01 -1.33
N ALA A 161 -4.75 -5.64 -0.49
CA ALA A 161 -3.89 -6.59 0.16
C ALA A 161 -4.67 -7.48 1.14
N THR A 162 -4.21 -8.72 1.27
CA THR A 162 -4.53 -9.55 2.43
C THR A 162 -3.35 -9.52 3.39
N GLY A 163 -3.55 -9.90 4.64
CA GLY A 163 -2.44 -9.94 5.60
C GLY A 163 -1.26 -10.80 5.14
N THR A 164 -1.49 -11.84 4.34
CA THR A 164 -0.46 -12.83 3.97
C THR A 164 -0.03 -12.78 2.51
N ALA A 165 -0.93 -12.68 1.52
CA ALA A 165 -0.57 -12.94 0.12
C ALA A 165 -1.18 -12.00 -0.93
N GLY A 166 -2.49 -11.74 -0.92
CA GLY A 166 -3.18 -10.94 -1.95
C GLY A 166 -2.78 -9.47 -2.01
N GLY A 167 -3.23 -8.79 -3.08
CA GLY A 167 -3.06 -7.38 -3.40
C GLY A 167 -1.63 -6.87 -3.27
N ARG A 168 -0.76 -7.26 -4.21
CA ARG A 168 0.64 -6.81 -4.25
C ARG A 168 1.10 -6.49 -5.66
N LEU A 169 1.99 -5.51 -5.77
CA LEU A 169 2.62 -5.08 -7.02
C LEU A 169 4.12 -5.28 -6.91
N LEU A 170 4.65 -6.37 -7.46
CA LEU A 170 6.03 -6.80 -7.27
C LEU A 170 6.83 -6.66 -8.58
N PHE A 171 7.49 -5.52 -8.74
CA PHE A 171 8.17 -5.10 -9.97
C PHE A 171 9.65 -4.76 -9.76
N ASP A 172 10.34 -5.41 -8.83
CA ASP A 172 11.67 -5.07 -8.27
C ASP A 172 12.69 -4.39 -9.22
N THR A 173 12.80 -4.85 -10.48
CA THR A 173 13.78 -4.34 -11.47
C THR A 173 13.19 -3.51 -12.59
N ALA A 174 11.87 -3.31 -12.57
CA ALA A 174 11.09 -2.60 -13.57
C ALA A 174 10.47 -1.32 -13.00
N ASP A 175 10.08 -0.43 -13.88
CA ASP A 175 9.42 0.83 -13.54
C ASP A 175 7.90 0.61 -13.41
N LEU A 176 7.30 1.24 -12.40
CA LEU A 176 5.86 1.20 -12.14
C LEU A 176 5.27 2.61 -12.30
N ASP A 177 4.21 2.75 -13.09
CA ASP A 177 3.45 3.99 -13.29
C ASP A 177 1.97 3.76 -12.90
N LEU A 178 1.54 4.38 -11.80
CA LEU A 178 0.16 4.32 -11.32
C LEU A 178 -0.55 5.64 -11.63
N ARG A 179 -1.66 5.55 -12.36
CA ARG A 179 -2.45 6.71 -12.84
C ARG A 179 -3.89 6.64 -12.36
N GLY A 180 -4.17 7.18 -11.17
CA GLY A 180 -5.50 7.10 -10.56
C GLY A 180 -5.85 8.36 -9.79
N ASN A 181 -7.09 8.84 -9.89
CA ASN A 181 -7.56 9.99 -9.11
C ASN A 181 -7.47 9.69 -7.60
N ARG A 182 -7.84 8.47 -7.20
CA ARG A 182 -7.68 7.93 -5.84
C ARG A 182 -6.85 6.65 -5.89
N ILE A 183 -5.65 6.65 -5.32
CA ILE A 183 -4.79 5.45 -5.24
C ILE A 183 -4.74 5.00 -3.79
N ALA A 184 -5.05 3.74 -3.53
CA ALA A 184 -5.00 3.17 -2.20
C ALA A 184 -4.40 1.76 -2.22
N VAL A 185 -3.38 1.55 -1.40
CA VAL A 185 -2.69 0.25 -1.25
C VAL A 185 -2.71 -0.13 0.21
N GLY A 186 -3.35 -1.25 0.55
CA GLY A 186 -3.40 -1.72 1.92
C GLY A 186 -4.44 -2.82 2.11
N LEU A 187 -4.80 -3.12 3.36
CA LEU A 187 -5.72 -4.20 3.67
C LEU A 187 -7.09 -3.94 3.02
N GLY A 188 -7.54 -4.89 2.20
CA GLY A 188 -8.85 -4.82 1.56
C GLY A 188 -9.96 -4.72 2.60
N SER A 189 -9.96 -5.63 3.58
CA SER A 189 -10.83 -5.55 4.74
C SER A 189 -10.35 -4.45 5.69
N GLY A 190 -11.24 -3.53 6.04
CA GLY A 190 -10.94 -2.48 7.02
C GLY A 190 -10.38 -1.23 6.35
N PHE A 191 -9.08 -1.17 6.03
CA PHE A 191 -8.46 0.05 5.49
C PHE A 191 -9.12 0.52 4.19
N LEU A 192 -9.22 -0.33 3.16
CA LEU A 192 -9.85 0.09 1.90
C LEU A 192 -11.37 0.28 2.02
N ASN A 193 -12.03 -0.41 2.97
CA ASN A 193 -13.45 -0.19 3.24
C ASN A 193 -13.74 1.23 3.78
N LEU A 194 -12.78 1.85 4.48
CA LEU A 194 -12.87 3.24 4.94
C LEU A 194 -12.73 4.25 3.79
N LEU A 195 -12.26 3.79 2.63
CA LEU A 195 -12.04 4.59 1.42
C LEU A 195 -13.14 4.33 0.38
N ASN A 196 -14.30 3.84 0.80
CA ASN A 196 -15.44 3.64 -0.09
C ASN A 196 -15.82 4.92 -0.85
N ASP A 197 -16.53 4.77 -1.96
CA ASP A 197 -16.74 5.87 -2.90
C ASP A 197 -17.53 7.06 -2.31
N ASP A 198 -18.26 6.83 -1.21
CA ASP A 198 -19.01 7.83 -0.45
C ASP A 198 -18.14 8.71 0.47
N ALA A 199 -16.91 8.29 0.78
CA ALA A 199 -16.01 9.07 1.61
C ALA A 199 -15.52 10.32 0.86
N THR A 200 -15.76 11.50 1.44
CA THR A 200 -15.24 12.74 0.86
C THR A 200 -13.72 12.82 1.06
N VAL A 201 -13.03 13.48 0.11
CA VAL A 201 -11.58 13.69 0.19
C VAL A 201 -11.17 14.34 1.52
N THR A 202 -11.95 15.31 1.99
CA THR A 202 -11.70 15.99 3.27
C THR A 202 -11.77 15.04 4.47
N GLN A 203 -12.76 14.14 4.50
CA GLN A 203 -12.89 13.13 5.56
C GLN A 203 -11.71 12.15 5.53
N VAL A 204 -11.32 11.69 4.34
CA VAL A 204 -10.16 10.79 4.16
C VAL A 204 -8.88 11.45 4.67
N VAL A 205 -8.60 12.69 4.26
CA VAL A 205 -7.39 13.41 4.66
C VAL A 205 -7.38 13.66 6.18
N ALA A 206 -8.47 14.12 6.77
CA ALA A 206 -8.54 14.37 8.21
C ALA A 206 -8.47 13.08 9.03
N GLY A 207 -9.19 12.03 8.61
CA GLY A 207 -9.33 10.78 9.35
C GLY A 207 -8.15 9.83 9.20
N LEU A 208 -7.47 9.84 8.04
CA LEU A 208 -6.36 8.93 7.75
C LEU A 208 -4.99 9.61 7.75
N VAL A 209 -4.83 10.73 7.06
CA VAL A 209 -3.50 11.36 6.86
C VAL A 209 -3.11 12.28 8.01
N GLY A 210 -4.07 13.04 8.55
CA GLY A 210 -3.85 13.93 9.69
C GLY A 210 -3.81 13.21 11.04
N ASN A 211 -4.27 11.96 11.11
CA ASN A 211 -4.44 11.20 12.34
C ASN A 211 -3.43 10.06 12.44
N ALA A 212 -2.48 10.18 13.38
CA ALA A 212 -1.46 9.16 13.63
C ALA A 212 -2.05 7.82 14.10
N ASN A 213 -3.23 7.81 14.70
CA ASN A 213 -3.94 6.62 15.17
C ASN A 213 -4.99 6.17 14.14
N SER A 214 -4.67 6.26 12.85
CA SER A 214 -5.54 5.79 11.78
C SER A 214 -5.05 4.46 11.20
N ALA A 215 -5.93 3.80 10.44
CA ALA A 215 -5.61 2.59 9.70
C ALA A 215 -4.45 2.76 8.70
N LEU A 216 -4.16 4.00 8.27
CA LEU A 216 -3.04 4.30 7.37
C LEU A 216 -1.67 4.06 8.04
N TYR A 217 -1.56 4.39 9.33
CA TYR A 217 -0.31 4.30 10.10
C TYR A 217 -0.17 2.98 10.86
N ASN A 218 -1.29 2.30 11.14
CA ASN A 218 -1.33 1.06 11.90
C ASN A 218 -2.35 0.09 11.30
N ALA A 219 -1.85 -0.98 10.68
CA ALA A 219 -2.68 -2.00 10.07
C ALA A 219 -3.69 -2.63 11.04
N ASN A 220 -3.36 -2.76 12.33
CA ASN A 220 -4.28 -3.33 13.32
C ASN A 220 -5.57 -2.51 13.49
N LEU A 221 -5.50 -1.19 13.25
CA LEU A 221 -6.67 -0.31 13.24
C LEU A 221 -7.45 -0.40 11.92
N GLY A 222 -6.82 -0.97 10.89
CA GLY A 222 -7.35 -1.18 9.55
C GLY A 222 -7.80 -2.61 9.28
N GLY A 223 -8.12 -3.41 10.31
CA GLY A 223 -8.75 -4.73 10.15
C GLY A 223 -7.85 -5.93 10.47
N GLY A 224 -6.53 -5.75 10.61
CA GLY A 224 -5.63 -6.85 10.98
C GLY A 224 -4.15 -6.53 10.81
N ALA A 225 -3.28 -7.47 11.18
CA ALA A 225 -1.83 -7.33 10.94
C ALA A 225 -1.44 -7.97 9.60
N TYR A 226 -0.38 -7.45 9.00
CA TYR A 226 0.32 -8.15 7.93
C TYR A 226 1.23 -9.24 8.51
N ASP A 227 1.46 -10.27 7.71
CA ASP A 227 2.49 -11.26 7.96
C ASP A 227 3.86 -10.56 7.99
N PRO A 228 4.59 -10.64 9.11
CA PRO A 228 5.91 -10.01 9.22
C PRO A 228 6.94 -10.58 8.24
N SER A 229 6.70 -11.76 7.67
CA SER A 229 7.54 -12.36 6.63
C SER A 229 7.26 -11.82 5.22
N ALA A 230 6.11 -11.17 5.01
CA ALA A 230 5.69 -10.61 3.72
C ALA A 230 5.09 -9.19 3.87
N PRO A 231 5.84 -8.20 4.38
CA PRO A 231 5.32 -6.85 4.60
C PRO A 231 5.23 -6.01 3.32
N THR A 232 5.91 -6.38 2.24
CA THR A 232 6.00 -5.55 1.02
C THR A 232 4.74 -5.66 0.17
N THR A 233 4.00 -4.57 0.00
CA THR A 233 2.83 -4.48 -0.88
C THR A 233 3.18 -3.89 -2.25
N VAL A 234 4.22 -3.08 -2.34
CA VAL A 234 4.74 -2.54 -3.61
C VAL A 234 6.25 -2.63 -3.64
N SER A 235 6.80 -3.18 -4.71
CA SER A 235 8.22 -3.07 -5.03
C SER A 235 8.44 -2.68 -6.48
N ALA A 236 9.41 -1.81 -6.75
CA ALA A 236 9.74 -1.34 -8.09
C ALA A 236 11.13 -0.71 -8.16
N HIS A 237 11.73 -0.71 -9.35
CA HIS A 237 12.94 0.06 -9.63
C HIS A 237 12.68 1.57 -9.48
N SER A 238 11.60 2.06 -10.09
CA SER A 238 11.08 3.40 -9.84
C SER A 238 9.55 3.38 -9.80
N LEU A 239 8.97 4.26 -9.00
CA LEU A 239 7.52 4.44 -8.92
C LEU A 239 7.15 5.86 -9.33
N THR A 240 6.34 5.97 -10.38
CA THR A 240 5.62 7.20 -10.73
C THR A 240 4.18 7.10 -10.27
N VAL A 241 3.72 8.11 -9.53
CA VAL A 241 2.35 8.20 -9.02
C VAL A 241 1.71 9.46 -9.57
N ARG A 242 0.74 9.28 -10.47
CA ARG A 242 -0.09 10.34 -11.06
C ARG A 242 -1.46 10.30 -10.40
N TYR A 243 -1.78 11.33 -9.62
CA TYR A 243 -2.95 11.29 -8.75
C TYR A 243 -3.71 12.60 -8.64
N GLY A 244 -5.01 12.49 -8.52
CA GLY A 244 -5.89 13.60 -8.16
C GLY A 244 -6.00 13.67 -6.64
N ASP A 245 -7.18 13.42 -6.10
CA ASP A 245 -7.48 13.49 -4.66
C ASP A 245 -6.36 13.03 -3.71
N TYR A 246 -5.95 11.75 -3.80
CA TYR A 246 -4.95 11.18 -2.91
C TYR A 246 -4.25 9.94 -3.46
N ALA A 247 -3.06 9.68 -2.92
CA ALA A 247 -2.35 8.42 -3.07
C ALA A 247 -1.83 7.92 -1.71
N LEU A 248 -2.42 6.85 -1.20
CA LEU A 248 -2.23 6.34 0.16
C LEU A 248 -1.72 4.90 0.14
N PHE A 249 -0.52 4.69 0.66
CA PHE A 249 0.08 3.37 0.84
C PHE A 249 0.13 3.12 2.35
N GLN A 250 -0.61 2.10 2.81
CA GLN A 250 -0.74 1.76 4.22
C GLN A 250 0.60 1.26 4.78
N ASN A 251 0.90 1.63 6.03
CA ASN A 251 1.96 1.00 6.79
C ASN A 251 1.60 -0.45 7.08
N THR A 252 2.40 -1.38 6.55
CA THR A 252 2.21 -2.81 6.76
C THR A 252 2.92 -3.33 8.00
N GLY A 253 3.78 -2.50 8.60
CA GLY A 253 4.62 -2.89 9.72
C GLY A 253 3.86 -2.98 11.03
N VAL A 254 4.47 -3.68 12.00
CA VAL A 254 4.07 -3.55 13.40
C VAL A 254 4.29 -2.11 13.88
N ALA A 255 3.66 -1.74 14.99
CA ALA A 255 3.79 -0.39 15.53
C ALA A 255 5.27 0.06 15.61
N ARG A 256 5.54 1.31 15.18
CA ARG A 256 6.88 1.94 15.08
C ARG A 256 7.82 1.40 14.00
N THR A 257 7.40 0.42 13.23
CA THR A 257 8.10 0.03 11.99
C THR A 257 7.41 0.68 10.80
N ASN A 258 8.17 1.02 9.76
CA ASN A 258 7.63 1.58 8.53
C ASN A 258 7.96 0.63 7.38
N THR A 259 6.97 -0.12 6.92
CA THR A 259 7.10 -1.06 5.81
C THR A 259 5.90 -0.95 4.89
N GLY A 260 6.05 -1.47 3.67
CA GLY A 260 4.98 -1.49 2.66
C GLY A 260 5.56 -1.33 1.27
N ILE A 261 6.22 -0.19 1.02
CA ILE A 261 6.88 0.08 -0.25
C ILE A 261 8.39 -0.19 -0.19
N VAL A 262 8.94 -0.80 -1.23
CA VAL A 262 10.38 -0.97 -1.43
C VAL A 262 10.73 -0.43 -2.81
N LEU A 263 11.28 0.78 -2.86
CA LEU A 263 11.57 1.48 -4.11
C LEU A 263 13.06 1.70 -4.32
N GLY A 264 13.49 1.65 -5.57
CA GLY A 264 14.83 2.04 -5.95
C GLY A 264 15.88 0.97 -5.69
N GLY A 265 17.12 1.43 -5.58
CA GLY A 265 18.29 0.58 -5.38
C GLY A 265 18.73 0.54 -3.92
N THR A 266 20.03 0.55 -3.72
CA THR A 266 20.65 0.58 -2.39
C THR A 266 21.21 1.97 -2.09
N PRO A 267 21.63 2.26 -0.85
CA PRO A 267 22.31 3.52 -0.54
C PRO A 267 23.61 3.72 -1.34
N THR A 268 24.23 2.64 -1.81
CA THR A 268 25.48 2.66 -2.60
C THR A 268 25.24 2.65 -4.11
N ALA A 269 24.05 2.30 -4.57
CA ALA A 269 23.64 2.31 -5.97
C ALA A 269 22.20 2.86 -6.08
N PRO A 270 21.99 4.17 -5.82
CA PRO A 270 20.66 4.75 -5.79
C PRO A 270 20.06 4.91 -7.18
N VAL A 271 18.75 4.77 -7.27
CA VAL A 271 17.93 5.12 -8.44
C VAL A 271 17.46 6.56 -8.31
N ASN A 272 17.55 7.32 -9.40
CA ASN A 272 17.24 8.74 -9.41
C ASN A 272 16.35 9.12 -10.62
N PRO A 273 15.06 9.46 -10.43
CA PRO A 273 14.28 9.35 -9.20
C PRO A 273 13.77 7.92 -8.95
N ALA A 274 13.78 7.49 -7.69
CA ALA A 274 13.13 6.25 -7.26
C ALA A 274 11.63 6.45 -7.00
N LEU A 275 11.22 7.66 -6.58
CA LEU A 275 9.83 8.05 -6.41
C LEU A 275 9.55 9.36 -7.15
N SER A 276 8.48 9.39 -7.93
CA SER A 276 8.07 10.53 -8.73
C SER A 276 6.57 10.81 -8.51
N LEU A 277 6.27 11.92 -7.84
CA LEU A 277 4.91 12.38 -7.58
C LEU A 277 4.47 13.36 -8.67
N ARG A 278 3.28 13.14 -9.21
CA ARG A 278 2.67 13.92 -10.28
C ARG A 278 1.19 14.21 -9.96
N PRO A 279 0.91 15.05 -8.95
CA PRO A 279 -0.46 15.37 -8.62
C PRO A 279 -1.10 16.28 -9.69
N THR A 280 -2.41 16.15 -9.89
CA THR A 280 -3.19 17.04 -10.76
C THR A 280 -3.39 18.44 -10.15
N GLY A 281 -3.23 18.59 -8.84
CA GLY A 281 -3.40 19.84 -8.13
C GLY A 281 -2.66 19.88 -6.78
N PRO A 282 -2.43 21.08 -6.22
CA PRO A 282 -1.68 21.24 -4.96
C PRO A 282 -2.48 20.83 -3.71
N ALA A 283 -3.80 20.65 -3.78
CA ALA A 283 -4.57 20.16 -2.65
C ALA A 283 -4.44 18.64 -2.43
N ASN A 284 -3.83 17.95 -3.40
CA ASN A 284 -3.74 16.50 -3.46
C ASN A 284 -2.77 15.96 -2.41
N THR A 285 -3.13 14.84 -1.79
CA THR A 285 -2.44 14.32 -0.61
C THR A 285 -1.70 13.01 -0.90
N PHE A 286 -0.51 12.82 -0.31
CA PHE A 286 0.29 11.61 -0.49
C PHE A 286 0.77 11.06 0.86
N ALA A 287 0.71 9.75 1.05
CA ALA A 287 1.34 9.09 2.19
C ALA A 287 1.86 7.71 1.82
N ALA A 288 3.11 7.40 2.17
CA ALA A 288 3.67 6.07 1.99
C ALA A 288 4.64 5.64 3.09
N PHE A 289 4.80 4.33 3.29
CA PHE A 289 5.65 3.75 4.33
C PHE A 289 6.54 2.64 3.78
N GLY A 290 7.83 2.67 4.10
CA GLY A 290 8.82 1.71 3.65
C GLY A 290 10.18 2.34 3.37
N THR A 291 10.85 1.84 2.33
CA THR A 291 12.23 2.23 1.99
C THR A 291 12.33 2.79 0.57
N ILE A 292 13.16 3.82 0.40
CA ILE A 292 13.50 4.41 -0.90
C ILE A 292 15.02 4.40 -1.01
N ASN A 293 15.57 3.77 -2.06
CA ASN A 293 17.00 3.51 -2.22
C ASN A 293 17.63 2.84 -0.97
N GLY A 294 16.89 1.91 -0.35
CA GLY A 294 17.27 1.24 0.89
C GLY A 294 17.29 2.14 2.14
N VAL A 295 16.91 3.42 2.03
CA VAL A 295 16.77 4.34 3.15
C VAL A 295 15.35 4.26 3.69
N GLY A 296 15.20 3.88 4.96
CA GLY A 296 13.91 3.78 5.65
C GLY A 296 13.69 4.86 6.70
N SER A 297 12.63 4.69 7.50
CA SER A 297 12.29 5.55 8.64
C SER A 297 12.22 7.05 8.27
N THR A 298 12.43 7.94 9.25
CA THR A 298 12.38 9.39 9.05
C THR A 298 13.40 9.88 8.01
N ALA A 299 14.52 9.17 7.83
CA ALA A 299 15.55 9.51 6.86
C ALA A 299 15.05 9.42 5.40
N ALA A 300 14.12 8.52 5.10
CA ALA A 300 13.51 8.43 3.77
C ALA A 300 12.75 9.71 3.39
N ALA A 301 12.17 10.41 4.36
CA ALA A 301 11.48 11.69 4.15
C ALA A 301 12.44 12.86 3.90
N LEU A 302 13.72 12.71 4.24
CA LEU A 302 14.77 13.72 4.02
C LEU A 302 15.48 13.57 2.67
N LEU A 303 15.13 12.54 1.89
CA LEU A 303 15.71 12.32 0.58
C LEU A 303 15.40 13.51 -0.35
N GLY A 304 16.45 14.00 -1.00
CA GLY A 304 16.36 15.16 -1.89
C GLY A 304 15.68 14.87 -3.23
N PRO A 305 15.54 15.91 -4.08
CA PRO A 305 14.79 15.84 -5.34
C PRO A 305 15.32 14.80 -6.34
N ASN A 306 16.59 14.39 -6.20
CA ASN A 306 17.19 13.35 -7.03
C ASN A 306 16.57 11.97 -6.77
N ALA A 307 16.20 11.66 -5.53
CA ALA A 307 15.59 10.38 -5.16
C ALA A 307 14.05 10.47 -5.11
N VAL A 308 13.51 11.61 -4.64
CA VAL A 308 12.07 11.87 -4.51
C VAL A 308 11.70 13.14 -5.27
N SER A 309 11.14 12.99 -6.47
CA SER A 309 10.65 14.11 -7.29
C SER A 309 9.22 14.47 -6.89
N LEU A 310 9.01 15.67 -6.35
CA LEU A 310 7.69 16.09 -5.82
C LEU A 310 6.74 16.70 -6.86
N GLY A 311 7.22 17.12 -8.04
CA GLY A 311 6.39 17.84 -8.99
C GLY A 311 5.72 19.07 -8.36
N SER A 312 4.39 19.14 -8.46
CA SER A 312 3.52 20.17 -7.85
C SER A 312 2.92 19.75 -6.49
N ALA A 313 3.40 18.65 -5.88
CA ALA A 313 2.84 18.13 -4.64
C ALA A 313 2.96 19.12 -3.48
N ASN A 314 1.90 19.23 -2.69
CA ASN A 314 1.95 19.99 -1.46
C ASN A 314 2.75 19.24 -0.41
N VAL A 315 3.93 19.76 -0.16
CA VAL A 315 4.91 19.22 0.79
C VAL A 315 4.30 19.04 2.17
N SER A 316 3.50 20.00 2.65
CA SER A 316 2.89 19.97 4.00
C SER A 316 1.83 18.86 4.16
N ALA A 317 1.22 18.44 3.06
CA ALA A 317 0.22 17.36 3.03
C ALA A 317 0.83 16.02 2.59
N SER A 318 2.12 15.99 2.20
CA SER A 318 2.77 14.78 1.71
C SER A 318 3.64 14.16 2.80
N ARG A 319 3.52 12.84 2.99
CA ARG A 319 4.22 12.12 4.06
C ARG A 319 4.96 10.88 3.55
N ILE A 320 6.17 10.68 4.05
CA ILE A 320 6.92 9.43 3.92
C ILE A 320 7.29 8.96 5.32
N ASN A 321 6.97 7.71 5.66
CA ASN A 321 7.21 7.13 6.99
C ASN A 321 6.63 8.01 8.11
N GLY A 322 5.48 8.61 7.83
CA GLY A 322 4.75 9.52 8.72
C GLY A 322 5.30 10.94 8.85
N CYS A 323 6.49 11.23 8.33
CA CYS A 323 7.12 12.55 8.36
C CYS A 323 6.82 13.35 7.10
N VAL A 324 6.80 14.68 7.22
CA VAL A 324 6.61 15.61 6.10
C VAL A 324 7.78 15.49 5.13
N VAL A 325 7.50 15.26 3.85
CA VAL A 325 8.53 15.06 2.83
C VAL A 325 9.42 16.30 2.68
N GLY A 326 10.71 16.12 2.40
CA GLY A 326 11.70 17.19 2.23
C GLY A 326 12.18 17.85 3.53
N SER A 327 11.42 17.74 4.64
CA SER A 327 11.79 18.32 5.94
C SER A 327 12.13 17.28 7.00
N GLY A 328 11.56 16.07 6.91
CA GLY A 328 11.66 15.06 7.96
C GLY A 328 11.01 15.47 9.29
N ALA A 329 10.31 16.61 9.33
CA ALA A 329 9.65 17.14 10.51
C ALA A 329 8.18 16.68 10.60
N GLY A 330 7.52 17.01 11.71
CA GLY A 330 6.08 16.76 11.87
C GLY A 330 5.68 15.29 11.76
N CYS A 331 6.57 14.39 12.20
CA CYS A 331 6.39 12.94 12.12
C CYS A 331 5.20 12.48 12.96
N LEU A 332 4.24 11.85 12.30
CA LEU A 332 3.14 11.16 12.94
C LEU A 332 3.50 9.68 13.07
N THR A 333 3.42 9.15 14.29
CA THR A 333 3.59 7.72 14.55
C THR A 333 2.42 7.25 15.39
N ALA A 334 1.85 6.09 15.03
CA ALA A 334 0.77 5.49 15.80
C ALA A 334 1.28 5.12 17.20
N ILE A 335 0.58 5.60 18.23
CA ILE A 335 0.86 5.21 19.62
C ILE A 335 -0.22 4.21 20.01
N VAL A 336 0.14 2.93 20.06
CA VAL A 336 -0.71 1.93 20.71
C VAL A 336 -0.31 1.90 22.17
N ILE A 337 -1.05 2.61 23.03
CA ILE A 337 -1.00 2.35 24.46
C ILE A 337 -1.73 1.01 24.64
N GLN A 338 -1.02 -0.10 24.52
CA GLN A 338 -1.48 -1.29 25.23
C GLN A 338 -1.18 -0.99 26.70
N PRO A 339 -2.18 -0.81 27.59
CA PRO A 339 -1.87 -1.04 28.98
C PRO A 339 -1.28 -2.45 29.02
N THR A 340 -0.03 -2.60 29.45
CA THR A 340 0.44 -3.89 29.91
C THR A 340 -0.52 -4.28 31.02
N LEU A 341 -1.57 -5.03 30.69
CA LEU A 341 -2.30 -5.81 31.67
C LEU A 341 -1.20 -6.66 32.30
N GLN A 342 -0.77 -6.27 33.50
CA GLN A 342 0.02 -7.16 34.32
C GLN A 342 -0.84 -8.41 34.44
N VAL A 343 -0.43 -9.47 33.76
CA VAL A 343 -0.99 -10.78 33.98
C VAL A 343 -0.55 -11.11 35.38
N PHE A 344 -1.42 -10.87 36.35
CA PHE A 344 -1.25 -11.40 37.70
C PHE A 344 -1.07 -12.90 37.50
N SER A 345 0.14 -13.40 37.76
CA SER A 345 0.36 -14.84 37.72
C SER A 345 -0.60 -15.47 38.73
N ALA A 346 -1.07 -16.69 38.46
CA ALA A 346 -1.93 -17.40 39.42
C ALA A 346 -1.27 -17.59 40.80
N SER A 347 0.04 -17.30 40.94
CA SER A 347 0.76 -17.24 42.22
C SER A 347 0.61 -15.91 42.98
N GLN A 348 -0.10 -14.92 42.43
CA GLN A 348 -0.48 -13.65 43.11
C GLN A 348 -1.97 -13.65 43.54
N ALA A 349 -2.65 -14.80 43.48
CA ALA A 349 -4.04 -14.94 43.90
C ALA A 349 -4.30 -14.67 45.41
N ASP A 350 -3.24 -14.50 46.21
CA ASP A 350 -3.36 -14.15 47.64
C ASP A 350 -3.64 -12.66 47.91
N LEU A 351 -3.67 -11.80 46.89
CA LEU A 351 -3.98 -10.38 47.05
C LEU A 351 -5.48 -10.07 47.25
N PHE A 352 -6.36 -11.06 47.09
CA PHE A 352 -7.77 -10.95 47.45
C PHE A 352 -8.19 -12.14 48.32
N GLY A 353 -7.69 -12.18 49.55
CA GLY A 353 -8.25 -13.03 50.58
C GLY A 353 -9.63 -12.53 51.01
N SER A 354 -10.70 -13.25 50.66
CA SER A 354 -11.97 -13.11 51.36
C SER A 354 -11.82 -13.75 52.74
N VAL A 355 -11.48 -12.95 53.74
CA VAL A 355 -11.44 -13.41 55.13
C VAL A 355 -12.89 -13.65 55.56
N ALA A 356 -13.26 -14.91 55.79
CA ALA A 356 -14.50 -15.27 56.43
C ALA A 356 -14.40 -15.05 57.94
N ASP A 357 -14.18 -13.80 58.38
CA ASP A 357 -14.40 -13.38 59.76
C ASP A 357 -14.53 -11.85 59.84
N LEU A 358 -15.70 -11.36 60.24
CA LEU A 358 -16.09 -9.94 60.26
C LEU A 358 -15.83 -9.28 61.63
N THR A 359 -15.07 -9.91 62.52
CA THR A 359 -14.93 -9.45 63.92
C THR A 359 -13.57 -8.86 64.29
N VAL A 360 -12.59 -8.84 63.37
CA VAL A 360 -11.26 -8.28 63.63
C VAL A 360 -11.09 -6.96 62.86
N PRO A 361 -10.83 -5.81 63.53
CA PRO A 361 -10.62 -4.55 62.84
C PRO A 361 -9.32 -4.63 62.05
N PHE A 362 -9.45 -4.58 60.72
CA PHE A 362 -8.41 -4.43 59.69
C PHE A 362 -6.96 -4.58 60.20
N ASP A 363 -6.39 -5.77 60.05
CA ASP A 363 -4.94 -5.94 60.04
C ASP A 363 -4.47 -5.82 58.58
N PRO A 364 -3.91 -4.68 58.14
CA PRO A 364 -3.41 -4.56 56.79
C PRO A 364 -2.20 -5.48 56.65
N LEU A 365 -2.34 -6.53 55.84
CA LEU A 365 -1.23 -7.33 55.35
C LEU A 365 -0.26 -6.42 54.58
N VAL A 366 0.74 -5.90 55.29
CA VAL A 366 1.90 -5.23 54.70
C VAL A 366 2.72 -6.32 54.03
N GLY A 367 2.49 -6.55 52.75
CA GLY A 367 3.43 -7.30 51.93
C GLY A 367 4.79 -6.60 51.97
N GLY A 368 5.86 -7.33 52.31
CA GLY A 368 7.23 -6.84 52.52
C GLY A 368 7.93 -6.25 51.28
N SER A 369 7.17 -5.68 50.35
CA SER A 369 7.65 -4.92 49.20
C SER A 369 7.25 -3.43 49.29
N ASN A 370 6.54 -3.02 50.35
CA ASN A 370 6.12 -1.64 50.57
C ASN A 370 7.11 -0.81 51.41
N GLU A 371 8.19 -1.38 51.94
CA GLU A 371 9.26 -0.59 52.59
C GLU A 371 10.09 0.24 51.60
N GLU A 372 10.11 -0.10 50.30
CA GLU A 372 10.87 0.68 49.31
C GLU A 372 10.15 1.95 48.85
N LEU A 373 8.85 2.09 49.12
CA LEU A 373 8.06 3.26 48.68
C LEU A 373 8.08 4.44 49.69
N LEU A 374 8.65 4.23 50.87
CA LEU A 374 8.77 5.26 51.92
C LEU A 374 10.23 5.63 52.26
N THR A 375 11.23 4.95 51.69
CA THR A 375 12.66 5.26 51.90
C THR A 375 13.20 6.34 50.97
N GLY A 376 12.42 6.79 49.99
CA GLY A 376 12.78 7.84 49.03
C GLY A 376 12.30 9.26 49.35
N LEU A 377 11.62 9.48 50.47
CA LEU A 377 11.27 10.83 50.93
C LEU A 377 12.42 11.38 51.77
N ALA A 378 13.07 12.44 51.27
CA ALA A 378 14.02 13.22 52.05
C ALA A 378 13.36 13.58 53.38
N ALA A 379 13.97 13.16 54.50
CA ALA A 379 13.58 13.59 55.81
C ALA A 379 13.47 15.13 55.79
N LEU A 380 12.26 15.65 55.91
CA LEU A 380 12.02 17.03 56.29
C LEU A 380 12.61 17.18 57.68
N ALA A 381 13.91 17.49 57.72
CA ALA A 381 14.59 17.90 58.93
C ALA A 381 13.82 19.12 59.47
N PRO A 382 13.39 19.12 60.75
CA PRO A 382 12.89 20.33 61.37
C PRO A 382 13.97 21.40 61.24
N ARG A 383 13.60 22.58 60.71
CA ARG A 383 14.43 23.78 60.87
C ARG A 383 14.72 23.96 62.35
N PRO A 384 15.98 24.14 62.77
CA PRO A 384 16.24 24.59 64.13
C PRO A 384 15.78 26.04 64.22
N ASP A 385 14.65 26.26 64.89
CA ASP A 385 14.33 27.59 65.39
C ASP A 385 15.40 27.96 66.41
N THR A 386 16.12 29.02 66.07
CA THR A 386 16.85 29.89 66.98
C THR A 386 15.89 30.35 68.07
N ASP A 387 16.02 29.81 69.28
CA ASP A 387 16.03 30.53 70.55
C ASP A 387 15.82 29.56 71.73
N GLY A 388 16.68 29.67 72.74
CA GLY A 388 16.37 29.17 74.08
C GLY A 388 17.36 28.17 74.65
N CYS A 389 18.29 28.68 75.44
CA CYS A 389 19.18 27.98 76.36
C CYS A 389 18.56 26.73 77.02
N VAL A 390 19.27 25.60 76.95
CA VAL A 390 18.93 24.40 77.74
C VAL A 390 19.45 24.59 79.16
N ALA A 391 18.56 24.50 80.13
CA ALA A 391 18.89 24.53 81.55
C ALA A 391 19.79 23.35 81.94
N GLY A 392 20.90 23.65 82.63
CA GLY A 392 21.64 22.65 83.39
C GLY A 392 22.92 22.11 82.72
N LYS A 393 23.85 22.99 82.37
CA LYS A 393 25.31 22.81 82.56
C LYS A 393 26.02 24.13 82.24
N LYS A 394 26.81 24.64 83.19
CA LYS A 394 27.70 25.79 83.00
C LYS A 394 28.80 25.36 82.03
N GLU A 395 28.90 26.01 80.87
CA GLU A 395 30.13 26.44 80.20
C GLU A 395 29.81 26.98 78.79
N SER A 396 29.84 28.31 78.67
CA SER A 396 30.34 29.07 77.51
C SER A 396 29.78 28.77 76.11
N CYS A 397 28.71 29.46 75.71
CA CYS A 397 28.39 29.69 74.29
C CYS A 397 29.40 30.69 73.69
N LYS A 398 29.98 30.37 72.54
CA LYS A 398 30.71 31.31 71.67
C LYS A 398 29.85 31.67 70.48
#